data_AF-A0A2V1D8H1-F1
#
_entry.id   AF-A0A2V1D8H1-F1
#
_cell.length_a   1.000
_cell.length_b   1.000
_cell.length_c   1.000
_cell.angle_alpha   90.00
_cell.angle_beta   90.00
_cell.angle_gamma   90.00
#
_symmetry.space_group_name_H-M   'P 1'
#
loop_
_entity.id
_entity.type
_entity.pdbx_description
1 polymer ?
#
loop_
_entity_poly.entity_id
_entity_poly.type
_entity_poly.pdbx_seq_one_letter_code
_entity_poly.pdbx_strand_id
1 'polypeptide(L)'
;MDETAEKKGRPSTTRNEERPAKKQKEPSNTRNGDADDEPDEISEVQPQTRKYVQLVPRTRRIAQEKLDTWPQVSPQVLDQMVGMLRDAKKDIVNTQRDERRAMLADETLEALVRKLTRQLSSSKIPPQAKEMHFNIDKLTERYAQVFREVTTERHRKQLLKEQIKVAQHLLAKDQENLQQLEKNAKHWKAEWKHQEKHGRFHPLLEELDSIEAKGDGPEDIGLTAFKPTVNVRAAKLDVPGSNFADAELAQLVEQLRRNLESMQGNHEQIAGIDDAMQRAQVALDDVLFRHADARQYAALHV
;
A
#
# COMPACT_ATOMS: atom_id res chain seq x y z
N MET A 1 59.92 39.88 79.20
CA MET A 1 60.55 39.38 80.43
C MET A 1 59.45 38.84 81.32
N ASP A 2 59.00 37.59 81.21
CA ASP A 2 59.29 36.46 80.28
C ASP A 2 57.95 35.69 80.06
N GLU A 3 57.66 34.99 78.96
CA GLU A 3 58.16 33.65 78.56
C GLU A 3 58.18 32.61 79.71
N THR A 4 57.70 31.36 79.58
CA THR A 4 57.04 30.59 78.49
C THR A 4 56.05 29.56 79.09
N ALA A 5 55.02 29.06 78.40
CA ALA A 5 54.91 27.74 77.70
C ALA A 5 55.43 26.49 78.49
N GLU A 6 54.90 25.26 78.42
CA GLU A 6 53.84 24.62 77.59
C GLU A 6 53.25 23.38 78.39
N LYS A 7 52.88 22.14 77.99
CA LYS A 7 52.82 21.33 76.74
C LYS A 7 51.88 20.09 76.94
N LYS A 8 51.12 19.67 75.90
CA LYS A 8 50.49 18.30 75.68
C LYS A 8 49.31 17.80 76.54
N GLY A 9 48.40 17.00 75.92
CA GLY A 9 47.48 16.07 76.61
C GLY A 9 46.24 15.57 75.80
N ARG A 10 46.36 14.45 75.08
CA ARG A 10 45.27 13.67 74.40
C ARG A 10 45.12 12.31 75.11
N PRO A 11 44.14 11.42 74.80
CA PRO A 11 42.73 11.58 74.36
C PRO A 11 41.76 10.60 75.11
N SER A 12 40.50 10.46 74.67
CA SER A 12 39.68 9.20 74.53
C SER A 12 38.17 9.41 74.83
N THR A 13 37.27 8.42 74.78
CA THR A 13 36.67 7.64 73.64
C THR A 13 35.33 7.04 74.16
N THR A 14 34.40 6.58 73.29
CA THR A 14 33.16 5.79 73.61
C THR A 14 31.99 6.52 74.31
N ARG A 15 30.70 6.10 74.25
CA ARG A 15 29.90 5.30 73.27
C ARG A 15 28.40 5.31 73.69
N ASN A 16 27.48 5.32 72.70
CA ASN A 16 26.03 4.97 72.69
C ASN A 16 25.08 5.29 73.89
N GLU A 17 23.92 5.90 73.56
CA GLU A 17 22.54 5.44 73.88
C GLU A 17 21.58 6.27 72.99
N GLU A 18 20.91 5.72 71.98
CA GLU A 18 19.67 4.90 71.97
C GLU A 18 18.39 5.57 72.57
N ARG A 19 17.46 5.95 71.68
CA ARG A 19 15.98 5.98 71.88
C ARG A 19 15.26 6.19 70.52
N PRO A 20 13.94 5.93 70.36
CA PRO A 20 13.56 4.84 69.45
C PRO A 20 12.59 5.23 68.31
N ALA A 21 12.44 4.31 67.36
CA ALA A 21 11.55 4.46 66.20
C ALA A 21 10.06 4.41 66.55
N LYS A 22 9.24 5.19 65.81
CA LYS A 22 7.77 5.05 65.75
C LYS A 22 7.34 4.52 64.37
N LYS A 23 6.26 3.73 64.36
CA LYS A 23 5.70 3.08 63.18
C LYS A 23 4.50 3.85 62.63
N GLN A 24 4.47 4.08 61.33
CA GLN A 24 3.27 4.26 60.50
C GLN A 24 3.45 3.28 59.32
N LYS A 25 2.54 2.34 58.98
CA LYS A 25 1.07 2.26 59.00
C LYS A 25 0.34 3.05 57.89
N GLU A 26 0.47 2.55 56.67
CA GLU A 26 -0.71 2.20 55.85
C GLU A 26 -1.47 1.01 56.51
N PRO A 27 -2.73 0.67 56.16
CA PRO A 27 -3.50 1.13 54.99
C PRO A 27 -4.94 1.59 55.31
N SER A 28 -5.66 2.03 54.27
CA SER A 28 -7.09 1.70 54.10
C SER A 28 -7.56 1.95 52.66
N ASN A 29 -7.95 0.90 51.93
CA ASN A 29 -8.63 1.01 50.65
C ASN A 29 -10.14 0.80 50.85
N THR A 30 -10.94 1.86 50.72
CA THR A 30 -12.41 1.77 50.57
C THR A 30 -12.98 3.09 50.09
N ARG A 31 -13.67 3.09 48.94
CA ARG A 31 -14.87 3.91 48.68
C ARG A 31 -15.64 3.33 47.50
N ASN A 32 -16.66 2.52 47.82
CA ASN A 32 -17.74 2.25 46.88
C ASN A 32 -18.64 3.49 46.85
N GLY A 33 -19.16 3.81 45.66
CA GLY A 33 -20.30 4.70 45.45
C GLY A 33 -21.12 4.08 44.32
N ASP A 34 -22.39 3.78 44.60
CA ASP A 34 -23.32 3.12 43.69
C ASP A 34 -24.19 4.14 42.95
N ALA A 35 -24.74 3.72 41.80
CA ALA A 35 -25.66 4.45 40.91
C ALA A 35 -25.04 5.71 40.22
N ASP A 36 -25.46 6.08 39.00
CA ASP A 36 -26.62 5.65 38.22
C ASP A 36 -26.28 4.74 37.01
N ASP A 37 -27.29 4.00 36.52
CA ASP A 37 -27.21 2.99 35.46
C ASP A 37 -28.18 3.34 34.32
N GLU A 38 -27.75 4.22 33.41
CA GLU A 38 -28.48 4.60 32.20
C GLU A 38 -27.89 3.87 30.98
N PRO A 39 -28.67 3.04 30.25
CA PRO A 39 -28.17 2.23 29.14
C PRO A 39 -28.02 3.05 27.85
N ASP A 40 -26.96 3.85 27.77
CA ASP A 40 -26.65 4.69 26.62
C ASP A 40 -26.44 3.83 25.36
N GLU A 41 -27.36 3.92 24.39
CA GLU A 41 -27.52 2.97 23.26
C GLU A 41 -26.45 3.13 22.15
N ILE A 42 -25.27 3.63 22.51
CA ILE A 42 -24.11 3.83 21.64
C ILE A 42 -22.89 3.15 22.27
N SER A 43 -23.02 1.85 22.57
CA SER A 43 -21.88 0.99 22.90
C SER A 43 -20.94 0.86 21.70
N GLU A 44 -19.99 1.79 21.61
CA GLU A 44 -18.96 1.81 20.58
C GLU A 44 -18.29 0.43 20.43
N VAL A 45 -18.08 -0.01 19.19
CA VAL A 45 -17.26 -1.20 18.91
C VAL A 45 -15.81 -0.87 19.23
N GLN A 46 -15.44 -0.98 20.51
CA GLN A 46 -14.10 -0.69 21.00
C GLN A 46 -13.08 -1.43 20.13
N PRO A 47 -12.20 -0.73 19.39
CA PRO A 47 -11.29 -1.38 18.46
C PRO A 47 -10.24 -2.14 19.27
N GLN A 48 -10.45 -3.46 19.42
CA GLN A 48 -9.69 -4.39 20.26
C GLN A 48 -8.28 -3.89 20.55
N THR A 49 -8.03 -3.51 21.81
CA THR A 49 -6.83 -2.78 22.23
C THR A 49 -5.58 -3.57 21.88
N ARG A 50 -5.01 -3.24 20.72
CA ARG A 50 -3.87 -3.95 20.15
C ARG A 50 -2.74 -3.85 21.16
N LYS A 51 -2.30 -4.99 21.70
CA LYS A 51 -1.22 -5.08 22.67
C LYS A 51 0.09 -4.68 21.99
N TYR A 52 0.32 -3.37 21.87
CA TYR A 52 1.54 -2.78 21.35
C TYR A 52 2.71 -3.30 22.18
N VAL A 53 3.74 -3.81 21.52
CA VAL A 53 4.91 -4.39 22.18
C VAL A 53 5.74 -3.26 22.78
N GLN A 54 5.41 -2.90 24.02
CA GLN A 54 6.17 -1.92 24.80
C GLN A 54 7.57 -2.50 25.11
N LEU A 55 8.62 -1.76 24.74
CA LEU A 55 9.99 -2.18 24.98
C LEU A 55 10.37 -1.92 26.45
N VAL A 56 10.41 -2.98 27.26
CA VAL A 56 10.84 -2.90 28.65
C VAL A 56 12.36 -2.62 28.72
N PRO A 57 12.82 -1.61 29.49
CA PRO A 57 14.24 -1.33 29.64
C PRO A 57 14.95 -2.51 30.33
N ARG A 58 15.87 -3.15 29.61
CA ARG A 58 16.58 -4.35 30.09
C ARG A 58 18.08 -4.09 30.20
N THR A 59 18.58 -3.95 31.43
CA THR A 59 20.00 -3.91 31.70
C THR A 59 20.68 -5.25 31.36
N ARG A 60 21.94 -5.19 30.93
CA ARG A 60 22.81 -6.36 30.72
C ARG A 60 24.19 -6.02 31.26
N ARG A 61 24.82 -6.96 31.97
CA ARG A 61 26.25 -6.86 32.31
C ARG A 61 27.08 -7.19 31.07
N ILE A 62 28.12 -6.41 30.81
CA ILE A 62 28.99 -6.52 29.64
C ILE A 62 30.42 -6.65 30.16
N ALA A 63 31.17 -7.65 29.67
CA ALA A 63 32.56 -7.86 30.05
C ALA A 63 33.44 -6.71 29.52
N GLN A 64 34.46 -6.30 30.29
CA GLN A 64 35.30 -5.14 29.95
C GLN A 64 36.01 -5.33 28.60
N GLU A 65 36.49 -6.53 28.29
CA GLU A 65 37.02 -6.93 26.97
C GLU A 65 36.10 -6.53 25.79
N LYS A 66 34.78 -6.65 25.98
CA LYS A 66 33.77 -6.30 24.96
C LYS A 66 33.50 -4.81 24.90
N LEU A 67 33.69 -4.07 26.00
CA LEU A 67 33.74 -2.61 25.98
C LEU A 67 35.01 -2.14 25.27
N ASP A 68 36.13 -2.83 25.46
CA ASP A 68 37.40 -2.45 24.85
C ASP A 68 37.43 -2.63 23.33
N THR A 69 36.62 -3.56 22.82
CA THR A 69 36.37 -3.82 21.40
C THR A 69 35.44 -2.77 20.75
N TRP A 70 34.79 -1.89 21.52
CA TRP A 70 33.88 -0.89 20.98
C TRP A 70 34.62 0.28 20.30
N PRO A 71 34.05 0.84 19.21
CA PRO A 71 34.63 2.00 18.54
C PRO A 71 34.66 3.22 19.47
N GLN A 72 35.66 4.08 19.24
CA GLN A 72 35.66 5.45 19.75
C GLN A 72 34.54 6.26 19.08
N VAL A 73 34.09 7.30 19.76
CA VAL A 73 33.01 8.19 19.28
C VAL A 73 33.46 8.90 17.99
N SER A 74 32.60 8.97 16.97
CA SER A 74 32.91 9.78 15.78
C SER A 74 32.90 11.27 16.13
N PRO A 75 33.72 12.11 15.46
CA PRO A 75 33.80 13.54 15.78
C PRO A 75 32.43 14.24 15.65
N GLN A 76 31.66 13.90 14.62
CA GLN A 76 30.30 14.43 14.40
C GLN A 76 29.35 14.14 15.55
N VAL A 77 29.49 12.99 16.23
CA VAL A 77 28.70 12.65 17.42
C VAL A 77 29.20 13.41 18.65
N LEU A 78 30.51 13.60 18.81
CA LEU A 78 31.05 14.43 19.89
C LEU A 78 30.57 15.88 19.77
N ASP A 79 30.58 16.45 18.57
CA ASP A 79 30.10 17.82 18.33
C ASP A 79 28.61 17.96 18.65
N GLN A 80 27.79 16.96 18.29
CA GLN A 80 26.36 16.92 18.62
C GLN A 80 26.10 16.79 20.13
N MET A 81 26.82 15.89 20.82
CA MET A 81 26.75 15.76 22.28
C MET A 81 27.19 17.06 22.98
N VAL A 82 28.23 17.73 22.48
CA VAL A 82 28.72 19.01 23.02
C VAL A 82 27.73 20.14 22.72
N GLY A 83 27.04 20.12 21.58
CA GLY A 83 25.89 20.98 21.31
C GLY A 83 24.80 20.82 22.37
N MET A 84 24.28 19.59 22.53
CA MET A 84 23.27 19.27 23.56
C MET A 84 23.69 19.68 24.98
N LEU A 85 24.96 19.47 25.35
CA LEU A 85 25.48 19.90 26.66
C LEU A 85 25.56 21.43 26.81
N ARG A 86 25.86 22.16 25.73
CA ARG A 86 25.84 23.64 25.73
C ARG A 86 24.41 24.17 25.77
N ASP A 87 23.47 23.54 25.07
CA ASP A 87 22.08 23.98 25.05
C ASP A 87 21.38 23.70 26.37
N ALA A 88 21.60 22.52 26.97
CA ALA A 88 21.18 22.24 28.36
C ALA A 88 21.82 23.22 29.38
N LYS A 89 23.08 23.65 29.16
CA LYS A 89 23.70 24.73 29.95
C LYS A 89 22.96 26.06 29.74
N LYS A 90 22.68 26.48 28.49
CA LYS A 90 21.93 27.71 28.19
C LYS A 90 20.57 27.71 28.89
N ASP A 91 19.83 26.60 28.83
CA ASP A 91 18.53 26.47 29.49
C ASP A 91 18.64 26.68 31.01
N ILE A 92 19.62 26.03 31.66
CA ILE A 92 19.85 26.21 33.11
C ILE A 92 20.21 27.68 33.42
N VAL A 93 21.06 28.32 32.62
CA VAL A 93 21.42 29.74 32.78
C VAL A 93 20.20 30.65 32.57
N ASN A 94 19.39 30.40 31.53
CA ASN A 94 18.18 31.16 31.20
C ASN A 94 17.06 31.00 32.25
N THR A 95 17.01 29.88 32.99
CA THR A 95 16.08 29.73 34.12
C THR A 95 16.51 30.50 35.38
N GLN A 96 17.76 31.01 35.46
CA GLN A 96 18.18 31.85 36.58
C GLN A 96 17.69 33.28 36.41
N ARG A 97 16.77 33.70 37.29
CA ARG A 97 16.23 35.08 37.32
C ARG A 97 17.25 36.12 37.84
N ASP A 98 18.30 35.68 38.53
CA ASP A 98 19.34 36.55 39.10
C ASP A 98 20.61 36.50 38.24
N GLU A 99 21.01 37.60 37.60
CA GLU A 99 22.21 37.67 36.73
C GLU A 99 23.50 37.16 37.41
N ARG A 100 23.67 37.45 38.71
CA ARG A 100 24.82 36.96 39.50
C ARG A 100 24.80 35.44 39.69
N ARG A 101 23.63 34.81 39.76
CA ARG A 101 23.51 33.34 39.77
C ARG A 101 23.65 32.77 38.37
N ALA A 102 23.16 33.46 37.35
CA ALA A 102 23.35 33.08 35.95
C ALA A 102 24.85 32.99 35.59
N MET A 103 25.68 33.98 35.97
CA MET A 103 27.13 33.93 35.74
C MET A 103 27.84 32.81 36.53
N LEU A 104 27.50 32.61 37.81
CA LEU A 104 28.08 31.52 38.62
C LEU A 104 27.67 30.13 38.09
N ALA A 105 26.43 29.99 37.61
CA ALA A 105 25.98 28.80 36.90
C ALA A 105 26.74 28.62 35.58
N ASP A 106 26.91 29.68 34.79
CA ASP A 106 27.62 29.60 33.51
C ASP A 106 29.06 29.11 33.68
N GLU A 107 29.82 29.67 34.62
CA GLU A 107 31.22 29.30 34.89
C GLU A 107 31.34 27.86 35.41
N THR A 108 30.51 27.48 36.38
CA THR A 108 30.55 26.12 36.96
C THR A 108 30.10 25.06 35.97
N LEU A 109 29.07 25.34 35.17
CA LEU A 109 28.63 24.48 34.07
C LEU A 109 29.69 24.41 32.97
N GLU A 110 30.39 25.51 32.64
CA GLU A 110 31.47 25.49 31.63
C GLU A 110 32.65 24.60 32.07
N ALA A 111 32.95 24.57 33.37
CA ALA A 111 33.94 23.65 33.92
C ALA A 111 33.47 22.18 33.86
N LEU A 112 32.16 21.91 33.98
CA LEU A 112 31.58 20.57 33.83
C LEU A 112 31.51 20.13 32.37
N VAL A 113 31.03 20.98 31.44
CA VAL A 113 30.98 20.71 30.00
C VAL A 113 32.38 20.37 29.49
N ARG A 114 33.41 21.17 29.81
CA ARG A 114 34.81 20.89 29.42
C ARG A 114 35.36 19.58 30.00
N LYS A 115 34.92 19.15 31.19
CA LYS A 115 35.26 17.82 31.74
C LYS A 115 34.53 16.71 30.99
N LEU A 116 33.23 16.87 30.73
CA LEU A 116 32.40 15.91 30.01
C LEU A 116 32.88 15.71 28.57
N THR A 117 33.22 16.76 27.82
CA THR A 117 33.81 16.63 26.47
C THR A 117 35.04 15.72 26.46
N ARG A 118 35.96 15.90 27.42
CA ARG A 118 37.19 15.08 27.53
C ARG A 118 36.90 13.62 27.89
N GLN A 119 35.87 13.38 28.70
CA GLN A 119 35.44 12.01 29.04
C GLN A 119 34.71 11.35 27.85
N LEU A 120 33.86 12.08 27.14
CA LEU A 120 33.14 11.61 25.97
C LEU A 120 34.08 11.28 24.81
N SER A 121 35.09 12.12 24.53
CA SER A 121 36.12 11.82 23.51
C SER A 121 36.98 10.61 23.84
N SER A 122 37.10 10.26 25.13
CA SER A 122 37.78 9.04 25.60
C SER A 122 36.83 7.85 25.77
N SER A 123 35.52 8.03 25.55
CA SER A 123 34.51 7.00 25.78
C SER A 123 34.42 6.04 24.59
N LYS A 124 34.22 4.76 24.88
CA LYS A 124 33.90 3.75 23.86
C LYS A 124 32.39 3.54 23.84
N ILE A 125 31.78 3.63 22.67
CA ILE A 125 30.31 3.64 22.52
C ILE A 125 29.84 2.37 21.79
N PRO A 126 28.70 1.75 22.19
CA PRO A 126 28.20 0.56 21.52
C PRO A 126 28.04 0.79 20.01
N PRO A 127 28.49 -0.11 19.13
CA PRO A 127 28.42 0.08 17.66
C PRO A 127 26.99 0.13 17.10
N GLN A 128 25.96 -0.09 17.93
CA GLN A 128 24.55 0.12 17.60
C GLN A 128 24.11 1.59 17.74
N ALA A 129 24.81 2.40 18.53
CA ALA A 129 24.51 3.82 18.75
C ALA A 129 25.06 4.68 17.59
N LYS A 130 24.38 4.61 16.44
CA LYS A 130 24.63 5.45 15.28
C LYS A 130 24.42 6.95 15.61
N GLU A 131 25.10 7.81 14.85
CA GLU A 131 25.04 9.27 14.95
C GLU A 131 23.61 9.83 15.05
N MET A 132 22.70 9.31 14.24
CA MET A 132 21.27 9.64 14.21
C MET A 132 20.55 9.55 15.57
N HIS A 133 21.09 8.87 16.59
CA HIS A 133 20.51 8.86 17.94
C HIS A 133 20.89 10.07 18.80
N PHE A 134 21.86 10.88 18.36
CA PHE A 134 22.36 12.08 19.05
C PHE A 134 22.00 13.38 18.33
N ASN A 135 21.11 13.31 17.32
CA ASN A 135 20.59 14.46 16.60
C ASN A 135 19.06 14.31 16.47
N ILE A 136 18.31 15.23 17.08
CA ILE A 136 16.84 15.17 17.16
C ILE A 136 16.21 15.33 15.77
N ASP A 137 16.76 16.21 14.93
CA ASP A 137 16.25 16.48 13.59
C ASP A 137 16.42 15.26 12.67
N LYS A 138 17.62 14.66 12.64
CA LYS A 138 17.89 13.41 11.90
C LYS A 138 17.04 12.25 12.42
N LEU A 139 16.80 12.18 13.73
CA LEU A 139 15.97 11.13 14.32
C LEU A 139 14.49 11.30 13.96
N THR A 140 13.98 12.53 13.98
CA THR A 140 12.58 12.84 13.66
C THR A 140 12.30 12.78 12.16
N GLU A 141 13.23 13.20 11.31
CA GLU A 141 13.18 12.98 9.85
C GLU A 141 13.09 11.48 9.53
N ARG A 142 13.99 10.67 10.09
CA ARG A 142 14.00 9.22 9.86
C ARG A 142 12.79 8.53 10.48
N TYR A 143 12.24 9.04 11.57
CA TYR A 143 10.95 8.60 12.10
C TYR A 143 9.79 8.94 11.15
N ALA A 144 9.76 10.16 10.59
CA ALA A 144 8.76 10.59 9.62
C ALA A 144 8.84 9.78 8.31
N GLN A 145 10.04 9.43 7.85
CA GLN A 145 10.23 8.50 6.72
C GLN A 145 9.61 7.13 7.03
N VAL A 146 10.02 6.48 8.12
CA VAL A 146 9.51 5.15 8.49
C VAL A 146 8.00 5.18 8.75
N PHE A 147 7.47 6.28 9.32
CA PHE A 147 6.03 6.47 9.50
C PHE A 147 5.29 6.54 8.15
N ARG A 148 5.83 7.27 7.16
CA ARG A 148 5.28 7.32 5.79
C ARG A 148 5.29 5.93 5.15
N GLU A 149 6.42 5.22 5.19
CA GLU A 149 6.58 3.86 4.63
C GLU A 149 5.61 2.84 5.26
N VAL A 150 5.48 2.85 6.59
CA VAL A 150 4.52 1.99 7.32
C VAL A 150 3.07 2.35 6.98
N THR A 151 2.79 3.63 6.72
CA THR A 151 1.45 4.11 6.36
C THR A 151 1.09 3.74 4.92
N THR A 152 1.99 3.92 3.94
CA THR A 152 1.73 3.53 2.55
C THR A 152 1.55 2.01 2.42
N GLU A 153 2.39 1.20 3.06
CA GLU A 153 2.23 -0.26 3.07
C GLU A 153 0.96 -0.72 3.82
N ARG A 154 0.52 0.02 4.84
CA ARG A 154 -0.78 -0.24 5.48
C ARG A 154 -1.95 0.02 4.54
N HIS A 155 -1.93 1.12 3.79
CA HIS A 155 -2.97 1.41 2.79
C HIS A 155 -2.93 0.43 1.61
N ARG A 156 -1.73 0.07 1.11
CA ARG A 156 -1.54 -0.98 0.09
C ARG A 156 -2.13 -2.31 0.54
N LYS A 157 -1.86 -2.73 1.78
CA LYS A 157 -2.43 -3.95 2.38
C LYS A 157 -3.94 -3.89 2.57
N GLN A 158 -4.52 -2.70 2.76
CA GLN A 158 -5.97 -2.51 2.79
C GLN A 158 -6.57 -2.64 1.38
N LEU A 159 -6.01 -1.94 0.38
CA LEU A 159 -6.47 -2.03 -1.02
C LEU A 159 -6.43 -3.48 -1.54
N LEU A 160 -5.31 -4.19 -1.33
CA LEU A 160 -5.16 -5.59 -1.71
C LEU A 160 -6.20 -6.50 -1.03
N LYS A 161 -6.58 -6.23 0.22
CA LYS A 161 -7.64 -6.98 0.90
C LYS A 161 -9.00 -6.78 0.26
N GLU A 162 -9.36 -5.55 -0.10
CA GLU A 162 -10.64 -5.27 -0.75
C GLU A 162 -10.67 -5.87 -2.17
N GLN A 163 -9.55 -5.79 -2.92
CA GLN A 163 -9.40 -6.49 -4.21
C GLN A 163 -9.55 -8.02 -4.07
N ILE A 164 -8.97 -8.63 -3.02
CA ILE A 164 -9.15 -10.06 -2.74
C ILE A 164 -10.63 -10.40 -2.47
N LYS A 165 -11.37 -9.60 -1.68
CA LYS A 165 -12.82 -9.82 -1.46
C LYS A 165 -13.61 -9.76 -2.76
N VAL A 166 -13.32 -8.75 -3.61
CA VAL A 166 -14.00 -8.58 -4.91
C VAL A 166 -13.72 -9.79 -5.82
N ALA A 167 -12.47 -10.24 -5.90
CA ALA A 167 -12.09 -11.43 -6.67
C ALA A 167 -12.72 -12.72 -6.13
N GLN A 168 -12.79 -12.89 -4.81
CA GLN A 168 -13.46 -14.03 -4.17
C GLN A 168 -14.97 -14.05 -4.44
N HIS A 169 -15.63 -12.89 -4.40
CA HIS A 169 -17.06 -12.76 -4.70
C HIS A 169 -17.37 -12.98 -6.19
N LEU A 170 -16.50 -12.54 -7.10
CA LEU A 170 -16.62 -12.86 -8.53
C LEU A 170 -16.44 -14.37 -8.77
N LEU A 171 -15.38 -14.97 -8.22
CA LEU A 171 -15.10 -16.39 -8.31
C LEU A 171 -16.24 -17.27 -7.75
N ALA A 172 -16.90 -16.84 -6.66
CA ALA A 172 -18.06 -17.53 -6.13
C ALA A 172 -19.23 -17.54 -7.12
N LYS A 173 -19.52 -16.41 -7.78
CA LYS A 173 -20.55 -16.33 -8.83
C LYS A 173 -20.21 -17.18 -10.04
N ASP A 174 -18.94 -17.19 -10.47
CA ASP A 174 -18.51 -18.03 -11.59
C ASP A 174 -18.62 -19.53 -11.25
N GLN A 175 -18.36 -19.92 -10.01
CA GLN A 175 -18.61 -21.28 -9.52
C GLN A 175 -20.11 -21.63 -9.46
N GLU A 176 -20.97 -20.72 -9.03
CA GLU A 176 -22.44 -20.91 -9.05
C GLU A 176 -22.96 -21.05 -10.49
N ASN A 177 -22.50 -20.18 -11.40
CA ASN A 177 -22.83 -20.22 -12.83
C ASN A 177 -22.39 -21.54 -13.46
N LEU A 178 -21.16 -22.00 -13.19
CA LEU A 178 -20.64 -23.28 -13.67
C LEU A 178 -21.49 -24.46 -13.14
N GLN A 179 -21.87 -24.45 -11.87
CA GLN A 179 -22.76 -25.48 -11.30
C GLN A 179 -24.16 -25.48 -11.94
N GLN A 180 -24.70 -24.31 -12.30
CA GLN A 180 -25.97 -24.22 -13.05
C GLN A 180 -25.81 -24.78 -14.47
N LEU A 181 -24.76 -24.38 -15.19
CA LEU A 181 -24.46 -24.90 -16.53
C LEU A 181 -24.22 -26.41 -16.53
N GLU A 182 -23.53 -26.97 -15.52
CA GLU A 182 -23.39 -28.41 -15.35
C GLU A 182 -24.73 -29.12 -15.12
N LYS A 183 -25.60 -28.59 -14.24
CA LYS A 183 -26.93 -29.16 -13.98
C LYS A 183 -27.78 -29.14 -15.25
N ASN A 184 -27.77 -28.02 -15.97
CA ASN A 184 -28.46 -27.87 -17.25
C ASN A 184 -27.91 -28.86 -18.28
N ALA A 185 -26.59 -28.94 -18.48
CA ALA A 185 -25.98 -29.87 -19.43
C ALA A 185 -26.24 -31.35 -19.07
N LYS A 186 -26.32 -31.69 -17.77
CA LYS A 186 -26.72 -33.03 -17.30
C LYS A 186 -28.20 -33.31 -17.58
N HIS A 187 -29.09 -32.32 -17.39
CA HIS A 187 -30.51 -32.44 -17.72
C HIS A 187 -30.75 -32.56 -19.24
N TRP A 188 -30.15 -31.69 -20.06
CA TRP A 188 -30.20 -31.78 -21.53
C TRP A 188 -29.68 -33.14 -22.03
N LYS A 189 -28.59 -33.67 -21.48
CA LYS A 189 -28.08 -35.01 -21.84
C LYS A 189 -28.98 -36.16 -21.36
N ALA A 190 -29.80 -35.95 -20.33
CA ALA A 190 -30.79 -36.93 -19.90
C ALA A 190 -32.04 -36.88 -20.80
N GLU A 191 -32.54 -35.69 -21.11
CA GLU A 191 -33.68 -35.48 -22.02
C GLU A 191 -33.36 -35.94 -23.45
N TRP A 192 -32.16 -35.65 -23.96
CA TRP A 192 -31.70 -36.17 -25.25
C TRP A 192 -31.78 -37.70 -25.29
N LYS A 193 -31.18 -38.37 -24.29
CA LYS A 193 -31.19 -39.85 -24.18
C LYS A 193 -32.57 -40.45 -23.91
N HIS A 194 -33.52 -39.64 -23.46
CA HIS A 194 -34.92 -40.03 -23.30
C HIS A 194 -35.69 -39.89 -24.63
N GLN A 195 -35.47 -38.80 -25.37
CA GLN A 195 -36.05 -38.57 -26.70
C GLN A 195 -35.51 -39.57 -27.74
N GLU A 196 -34.22 -39.88 -27.68
CA GLU A 196 -33.51 -40.95 -28.42
C GLU A 196 -34.24 -42.29 -28.26
N LYS A 197 -34.36 -42.79 -27.02
CA LYS A 197 -34.99 -44.08 -26.70
C LYS A 197 -36.50 -44.15 -26.96
N HIS A 198 -37.16 -43.00 -27.09
CA HIS A 198 -38.58 -42.91 -27.38
C HIS A 198 -38.90 -42.52 -28.82
N GLY A 199 -37.90 -42.49 -29.72
CA GLY A 199 -38.10 -42.19 -31.14
C GLY A 199 -38.75 -40.83 -31.39
N ARG A 200 -38.45 -39.84 -30.54
CA ARG A 200 -39.06 -38.50 -30.59
C ARG A 200 -38.25 -37.48 -31.38
N PHE A 201 -37.09 -37.86 -31.91
CA PHE A 201 -36.38 -37.03 -32.87
C PHE A 201 -37.09 -37.03 -34.22
N HIS A 202 -36.95 -35.90 -34.93
CA HIS A 202 -37.37 -35.82 -36.32
C HIS A 202 -36.39 -36.62 -37.19
N PRO A 203 -36.82 -37.43 -38.18
CA PRO A 203 -35.92 -38.34 -38.91
C PRO A 203 -34.65 -37.70 -39.49
N LEU A 204 -34.75 -36.43 -39.92
CA LEU A 204 -33.60 -35.63 -40.39
C LEU A 204 -32.44 -35.49 -39.37
N LEU A 205 -32.69 -35.69 -38.08
CA LEU A 205 -31.67 -35.68 -37.02
C LEU A 205 -31.08 -37.08 -36.78
N GLU A 206 -31.84 -38.14 -37.06
CA GLU A 206 -31.38 -39.53 -36.97
C GLU A 206 -30.45 -39.87 -38.13
N GLU A 207 -30.74 -39.32 -39.33
CA GLU A 207 -29.82 -39.34 -40.48
C GLU A 207 -28.48 -38.67 -40.14
N LEU A 208 -28.49 -37.56 -39.39
CA LEU A 208 -27.28 -36.79 -39.01
C LEU A 208 -26.34 -37.53 -38.03
N ASP A 209 -26.86 -38.35 -37.11
CA ASP A 209 -26.02 -39.24 -36.26
C ASP A 209 -25.56 -40.50 -37.02
N SER A 210 -26.31 -40.94 -38.04
CA SER A 210 -25.96 -42.10 -38.88
C SER A 210 -24.87 -41.79 -39.92
N ILE A 211 -24.79 -40.52 -40.35
CA ILE A 211 -23.71 -40.00 -41.18
C ILE A 211 -22.58 -39.58 -40.22
N GLU A 212 -21.59 -40.46 -40.03
CA GLU A 212 -20.32 -40.06 -39.40
C GLU A 212 -19.78 -38.82 -40.15
N ALA A 213 -19.82 -37.65 -39.50
CA ALA A 213 -19.59 -36.34 -40.10
C ALA A 213 -18.11 -36.12 -40.47
N LYS A 214 -17.70 -36.78 -41.54
CA LYS A 214 -16.32 -36.91 -42.05
C LYS A 214 -15.82 -35.61 -42.69
N GLY A 215 -15.66 -34.58 -41.86
CA GLY A 215 -15.18 -33.25 -42.24
C GLY A 215 -15.78 -32.08 -41.44
N ASP A 216 -16.51 -32.33 -40.35
CA ASP A 216 -17.03 -31.27 -39.45
C ASP A 216 -16.67 -31.56 -37.98
N GLY A 217 -15.46 -32.09 -37.76
CA GLY A 217 -14.90 -32.20 -36.42
C GLY A 217 -14.38 -30.85 -35.90
N PRO A 218 -14.21 -30.66 -34.58
CA PRO A 218 -13.62 -29.43 -34.03
C PRO A 218 -12.16 -29.19 -34.50
N GLU A 219 -11.54 -30.18 -35.14
CA GLU A 219 -10.22 -30.07 -35.77
C GLU A 219 -10.31 -29.39 -37.15
N ASP A 220 -11.33 -29.71 -37.96
CA ASP A 220 -11.59 -29.08 -39.28
C ASP A 220 -12.05 -27.62 -39.14
N ILE A 221 -12.84 -27.30 -38.11
CA ILE A 221 -13.26 -25.93 -37.78
C ILE A 221 -12.11 -25.13 -37.09
N GLY A 222 -10.95 -25.75 -36.85
CA GLY A 222 -9.79 -25.08 -36.22
C GLY A 222 -9.99 -24.72 -34.74
N LEU A 223 -10.97 -25.33 -34.06
CA LEU A 223 -11.33 -25.06 -32.67
C LEU A 223 -10.50 -25.86 -31.65
N THR A 224 -9.65 -26.79 -32.10
CA THR A 224 -8.68 -27.52 -31.26
C THR A 224 -7.57 -26.60 -30.74
N ALA A 225 -7.87 -25.90 -29.65
CA ALA A 225 -6.95 -25.38 -28.64
C ALA A 225 -5.58 -24.89 -29.17
N PHE A 226 -5.55 -23.65 -29.68
CA PHE A 226 -4.32 -22.87 -29.71
C PHE A 226 -3.63 -22.95 -28.34
N LYS A 227 -2.42 -23.54 -28.30
CA LYS A 227 -1.55 -23.43 -27.13
C LYS A 227 -1.35 -21.93 -26.85
N PRO A 228 -1.51 -21.45 -25.61
CA PRO A 228 -1.70 -20.02 -25.35
C PRO A 228 -0.40 -19.20 -25.42
N THR A 229 0.19 -19.09 -26.61
CA THR A 229 1.17 -18.05 -26.94
C THR A 229 0.44 -16.80 -27.43
N VAL A 230 0.00 -16.01 -26.46
CA VAL A 230 -0.10 -14.53 -26.52
C VAL A 230 -1.21 -13.92 -27.41
N ASN A 231 -2.18 -13.29 -26.72
CA ASN A 231 -3.02 -12.15 -27.15
C ASN A 231 -4.06 -12.33 -28.28
N VAL A 232 -5.28 -12.73 -27.90
CA VAL A 232 -6.51 -12.35 -28.66
C VAL A 232 -6.87 -10.89 -28.35
N ARG A 233 -6.97 -10.07 -29.40
CA ARG A 233 -7.13 -8.61 -29.34
C ARG A 233 -8.60 -8.19 -29.19
N ALA A 234 -9.14 -8.22 -27.96
CA ALA A 234 -10.54 -7.84 -27.70
C ALA A 234 -10.75 -6.75 -26.62
N ALA A 235 -9.72 -6.37 -25.84
CA ALA A 235 -9.81 -5.26 -24.90
C ALA A 235 -9.47 -3.92 -25.58
N LYS A 236 -10.48 -3.09 -25.85
CA LYS A 236 -10.23 -1.67 -26.11
C LYS A 236 -9.74 -1.01 -24.82
N LEU A 237 -8.48 -0.59 -24.85
CA LEU A 237 -8.01 0.75 -24.50
C LEU A 237 -8.94 1.56 -23.56
N ASP A 238 -8.59 1.60 -22.28
CA ASP A 238 -8.02 2.83 -21.71
C ASP A 238 -7.13 2.49 -20.48
N VAL A 239 -5.81 2.60 -20.64
CA VAL A 239 -4.81 2.53 -19.55
C VAL A 239 -3.62 3.42 -19.91
N PRO A 240 -3.53 4.66 -19.39
CA PRO A 240 -2.33 5.46 -19.53
C PRO A 240 -1.19 4.89 -18.65
N GLY A 241 -0.10 4.42 -19.27
CA GLY A 241 1.17 4.16 -18.58
C GLY A 241 1.68 2.70 -18.51
N SER A 242 1.11 1.75 -19.25
CA SER A 242 1.66 0.39 -19.33
C SER A 242 2.73 0.25 -20.43
N ASN A 243 4.00 0.22 -20.05
CA ASN A 243 5.17 0.18 -20.95
C ASN A 243 5.37 -1.18 -21.66
N PHE A 244 4.51 -1.51 -22.63
CA PHE A 244 4.83 -2.52 -23.64
C PHE A 244 5.58 -1.87 -24.81
N ALA A 245 6.89 -1.69 -24.60
CA ALA A 245 7.79 -1.00 -25.52
C ALA A 245 8.20 -1.90 -26.69
N ASP A 246 7.28 -2.12 -27.63
CA ASP A 246 7.55 -2.73 -28.92
C ASP A 246 7.29 -1.69 -30.04
N ALA A 247 8.37 -1.05 -30.49
CA ALA A 247 8.30 0.17 -31.30
C ALA A 247 7.71 -0.08 -32.71
N GLU A 248 7.94 -1.27 -33.26
CA GLU A 248 7.40 -1.69 -34.56
C GLU A 248 5.89 -1.94 -34.47
N LEU A 249 5.42 -2.55 -33.37
CA LEU A 249 4.01 -2.78 -33.12
C LEU A 249 3.25 -1.45 -32.95
N ALA A 250 3.84 -0.45 -32.29
CA ALA A 250 3.26 0.88 -32.17
C ALA A 250 3.08 1.57 -33.53
N GLN A 251 4.08 1.47 -34.42
CA GLN A 251 3.99 1.99 -35.78
C GLN A 251 2.91 1.26 -36.61
N LEU A 252 2.85 -0.07 -36.52
CA LEU A 252 1.85 -0.88 -37.23
C LEU A 252 0.41 -0.59 -36.75
N VAL A 253 0.21 -0.35 -35.45
CA VAL A 253 -1.09 0.04 -34.88
C VAL A 253 -1.52 1.44 -35.33
N GLU A 254 -0.60 2.41 -35.36
CA GLU A 254 -0.91 3.76 -35.85
C GLU A 254 -1.12 3.79 -37.39
N GLN A 255 -0.38 2.97 -38.15
CA GLN A 255 -0.63 2.77 -39.58
C GLN A 255 -2.00 2.13 -39.83
N LEU A 256 -2.38 1.12 -39.04
CA LEU A 256 -3.72 0.52 -39.12
C LEU A 256 -4.81 1.54 -38.75
N ARG A 257 -4.58 2.40 -37.74
CA ARG A 257 -5.50 3.47 -37.36
C ARG A 257 -5.71 4.45 -38.51
N ARG A 258 -4.64 4.91 -39.14
CA ARG A 258 -4.67 5.81 -40.32
C ARG A 258 -5.34 5.17 -41.54
N ASN A 259 -5.10 3.87 -41.78
CA ASN A 259 -5.77 3.15 -42.86
C ASN A 259 -7.28 3.02 -42.61
N LEU A 260 -7.70 2.75 -41.38
CA LEU A 260 -9.13 2.71 -41.02
C LEU A 260 -9.78 4.10 -41.10
N GLU A 261 -9.10 5.15 -40.63
CA GLU A 261 -9.52 6.55 -40.72
C GLU A 261 -9.64 7.00 -42.18
N SER A 262 -8.72 6.57 -43.05
CA SER A 262 -8.80 6.78 -44.50
C SER A 262 -9.94 5.97 -45.16
N MET A 263 -10.15 4.70 -44.79
CA MET A 263 -11.29 3.94 -45.32
C MET A 263 -12.64 4.52 -44.87
N GLN A 264 -12.74 5.03 -43.64
CA GLN A 264 -13.93 5.73 -43.17
C GLN A 264 -14.15 7.02 -43.98
N GLY A 265 -13.13 7.88 -44.12
CA GLY A 265 -13.23 9.10 -44.92
C GLY A 265 -13.54 8.85 -46.41
N ASN A 266 -13.05 7.74 -46.98
CA ASN A 266 -13.41 7.30 -48.33
C ASN A 266 -14.86 6.81 -48.40
N HIS A 267 -15.34 6.08 -47.39
CA HIS A 267 -16.74 5.63 -47.32
C HIS A 267 -17.71 6.81 -47.15
N GLU A 268 -17.38 7.80 -46.33
CA GLU A 268 -18.15 9.05 -46.17
C GLU A 268 -18.23 9.86 -47.49
N GLN A 269 -17.18 9.84 -48.32
CA GLN A 269 -17.19 10.42 -49.66
C GLN A 269 -18.05 9.61 -50.67
N ILE A 270 -18.05 8.29 -50.56
CA ILE A 270 -18.82 7.39 -51.45
C ILE A 270 -20.30 7.35 -51.08
N ALA A 271 -20.67 7.53 -49.81
CA ALA A 271 -22.05 7.45 -49.32
C ALA A 271 -23.02 8.46 -49.96
N GLY A 272 -22.51 9.56 -50.56
CA GLY A 272 -23.32 10.50 -51.34
C GLY A 272 -23.48 10.13 -52.82
N ILE A 273 -22.72 9.17 -53.34
CA ILE A 273 -22.69 8.84 -54.78
C ILE A 273 -23.92 8.01 -55.18
N ASP A 274 -24.32 7.02 -54.38
CA ASP A 274 -25.55 6.25 -54.65
C ASP A 274 -26.79 7.15 -54.64
N ASP A 275 -26.85 8.08 -53.69
CA ASP A 275 -27.91 9.08 -53.57
C ASP A 275 -27.94 10.04 -54.77
N ALA A 276 -26.77 10.46 -55.27
CA ALA A 276 -26.65 11.25 -56.49
C ALA A 276 -27.00 10.45 -57.76
N MET A 277 -26.65 9.17 -57.81
CA MET A 277 -26.94 8.26 -58.92
C MET A 277 -28.44 7.96 -59.01
N GLN A 278 -29.12 7.70 -57.89
CA GLN A 278 -30.58 7.55 -57.85
C GLN A 278 -31.29 8.84 -58.32
N ARG A 279 -30.82 10.01 -57.88
CA ARG A 279 -31.38 11.30 -58.35
C ARG A 279 -31.13 11.53 -59.84
N ALA A 280 -29.98 11.10 -60.36
CA ALA A 280 -29.67 11.17 -61.79
C ALA A 280 -30.52 10.19 -62.62
N GLN A 281 -30.80 8.98 -62.11
CA GLN A 281 -31.73 8.03 -62.71
C GLN A 281 -33.16 8.59 -62.73
N VAL A 282 -33.69 9.06 -61.61
CA VAL A 282 -35.03 9.67 -61.54
C VAL A 282 -35.17 10.91 -62.45
N ALA A 283 -34.11 11.72 -62.58
CA ALA A 283 -34.10 12.85 -63.51
C ALA A 283 -34.02 12.41 -64.98
N LEU A 284 -33.29 11.33 -65.28
CA LEU A 284 -33.26 10.74 -66.63
C LEU A 284 -34.63 10.13 -66.99
N ASP A 285 -35.28 9.43 -66.06
CA ASP A 285 -36.60 8.85 -66.22
C ASP A 285 -37.67 9.93 -66.45
N ASP A 286 -37.66 11.03 -65.71
CA ASP A 286 -38.55 12.19 -65.93
C ASP A 286 -38.32 12.86 -67.30
N VAL A 287 -37.07 12.93 -67.77
CA VAL A 287 -36.74 13.44 -69.12
C VAL A 287 -37.19 12.45 -70.20
N LEU A 288 -36.94 11.15 -70.04
CA LEU A 288 -37.37 10.10 -70.97
C LEU A 288 -38.91 10.02 -71.04
N PHE A 289 -39.61 10.14 -69.92
CA PHE A 289 -41.08 10.12 -69.85
C PHE A 289 -41.72 11.33 -70.57
N ARG A 290 -41.02 12.46 -70.65
CA ARG A 290 -41.46 13.67 -71.37
C ARG A 290 -41.12 13.66 -72.87
N HIS A 291 -40.15 12.85 -73.29
CA HIS A 291 -39.57 12.94 -74.65
C HIS A 291 -39.62 11.63 -75.47
N ALA A 292 -39.93 10.49 -74.87
CA ALA A 292 -40.14 9.23 -75.58
C ALA A 292 -41.64 8.91 -75.70
N ASP A 293 -42.07 8.40 -76.87
CA ASP A 293 -43.42 7.85 -77.02
C ASP A 293 -43.62 6.68 -76.04
N ALA A 294 -44.80 6.61 -75.40
CA ALA A 294 -45.07 5.67 -74.30
C ALA A 294 -44.86 4.17 -74.65
N ARG A 295 -44.80 3.81 -75.95
CA ARG A 295 -44.48 2.46 -76.43
C ARG A 295 -42.98 2.13 -76.43
N GLN A 296 -42.10 3.14 -76.46
CA GLN A 296 -40.65 2.98 -76.40
C GLN A 296 -40.18 2.88 -74.95
N TYR A 297 -40.74 3.72 -74.06
CA TYR A 297 -40.46 3.68 -72.61
C TYR A 297 -40.76 2.29 -72.01
N ALA A 298 -41.91 1.70 -72.37
CA ALA A 298 -42.32 0.37 -71.92
C ALA A 298 -41.45 -0.79 -72.43
N ALA A 299 -40.57 -0.56 -73.42
CA ALA A 299 -39.67 -1.57 -73.97
C ALA A 299 -38.25 -1.54 -73.33
N LEU A 300 -37.98 -0.57 -72.44
CA LEU A 300 -36.68 -0.39 -71.77
C LEU A 300 -36.67 -0.84 -70.30
N HIS A 301 -37.83 -1.21 -69.74
CA HIS A 301 -37.99 -1.69 -68.35
C HIS A 301 -38.45 -3.17 -68.29
N VAL A 302 -37.79 -4.04 -69.06
CA VAL A 302 -37.94 -5.50 -69.02
C VAL A 302 -36.58 -6.14 -68.75
#